data_AF-A0A848XD93-F1
#
_entry.id   AF-A0A848XD93-F1
#
_cell.length_a   1.000
_cell.length_b   1.000
_cell.length_c   1.000
_cell.angle_alpha   90.00
_cell.angle_beta   90.00
_cell.angle_gamma   90.00
#
_symmetry.space_group_name_H-M   'P 1'
#
loop_
_entity.id
_entity.type
_entity.pdbx_description
1 polymer ?
#
loop_
_entity_poly.entity_id
_entity_poly.type
_entity_poly.pdbx_seq_one_letter_code
_entity_poly.pdbx_strand_id
1 'polypeptide(L)'
;MRGSDLEEGESEGLPVWSRHVGDPVLASNLTRRTDFALFIVHALTDDSLLREAPAIVSCRSESALMHRDTTGAARPEEGQD
;
A
#
# COMPACT_ATOMS: atom_id res chain seq x y z
N MET A 1 -0.28 -7.86 -15.16
CA MET A 1 0.60 -7.41 -14.07
C MET A 1 0.64 -5.90 -14.10
N ARG A 2 0.62 -5.22 -12.95
CA ARG A 2 0.73 -3.76 -12.88
C ARG A 2 1.93 -3.39 -12.01
N GLY A 3 2.76 -2.47 -12.50
CA GLY A 3 3.80 -1.81 -11.71
C GLY A 3 3.45 -0.35 -11.49
N SER A 4 3.90 0.21 -10.37
CA SER A 4 3.94 1.66 -10.15
C SER A 4 5.13 2.26 -10.90
N ASP A 5 5.00 3.51 -11.35
CA ASP A 5 6.15 4.28 -11.79
C ASP A 5 7.03 4.60 -10.57
N LEU A 6 8.35 4.61 -10.78
CA LEU A 6 9.32 4.89 -9.73
C LEU A 6 9.94 6.28 -9.92
N GLU A 7 9.95 7.05 -8.85
CA GLU A 7 10.63 8.34 -8.79
C GLU A 7 11.71 8.38 -7.70
N GLU A 8 12.71 9.24 -7.89
CA GLU A 8 13.74 9.50 -6.88
C GLU A 8 13.20 10.37 -5.75
N GLY A 9 13.86 10.35 -4.60
CA GLY A 9 13.55 11.23 -3.47
C GLY A 9 13.76 10.57 -2.12
N GLU A 10 13.48 11.33 -1.06
CA GLU A 10 13.44 10.78 0.29
C GLU A 10 12.33 9.74 0.42
N SER A 11 12.53 8.79 1.33
CA SER A 11 11.56 7.74 1.64
C SER A 11 10.27 8.36 2.19
N GLU A 12 9.14 7.90 1.68
CA GLU A 12 7.81 8.26 2.17
C GLU A 12 7.26 7.22 3.16
N GLY A 13 7.89 6.04 3.21
CA GLY A 13 7.55 4.93 4.09
C GLY A 13 7.22 3.64 3.31
N LEU A 14 6.84 2.59 4.03
CA LEU A 14 6.50 1.30 3.41
C LEU A 14 5.28 1.47 2.47
N PRO A 15 5.37 1.07 1.19
CA PRO A 15 4.25 1.13 0.24
C PRO A 15 3.04 0.32 0.72
N VAL A 16 1.86 0.79 0.34
CA VAL A 16 0.61 0.04 0.49
C VAL A 16 0.49 -0.93 -0.68
N TRP A 17 -0.02 -2.14 -0.43
CA TRP A 17 -0.20 -3.15 -1.46
C TRP A 17 -1.63 -3.70 -1.50
N SER A 18 -2.03 -4.22 -2.65
CA SER A 18 -3.19 -5.08 -2.81
C SER A 18 -2.91 -6.22 -3.80
N ARG A 19 -3.61 -7.34 -3.61
CA ARG A 19 -3.66 -8.46 -4.55
C ARG A 19 -4.38 -8.08 -5.86
N HIS A 20 -5.41 -7.23 -5.79
CA HIS A 20 -6.24 -6.91 -6.95
C HIS A 20 -5.84 -5.55 -7.53
N VAL A 21 -5.30 -5.57 -8.75
CA VAL A 21 -4.84 -4.36 -9.46
C VAL A 21 -5.93 -3.29 -9.62
N GLY A 22 -7.21 -3.69 -9.65
CA GLY A 22 -8.35 -2.78 -9.76
C GLY A 22 -8.82 -2.15 -8.45
N ASP A 23 -8.17 -2.45 -7.32
CA ASP A 23 -8.59 -1.92 -6.03
C ASP A 23 -8.41 -0.40 -5.98
N PRO A 24 -9.38 0.34 -5.40
CA PRO A 24 -9.31 1.80 -5.34
C PRO A 24 -8.05 2.34 -4.66
N VAL A 25 -7.47 1.58 -3.72
CA VAL A 25 -6.22 1.92 -3.03
C VAL A 25 -5.02 2.01 -3.99
N LEU A 26 -5.08 1.38 -5.17
CA LEU A 26 -4.03 1.37 -6.17
C LEU A 26 -4.28 2.38 -7.32
N ALA A 27 -5.28 3.26 -7.19
CA ALA A 27 -5.64 4.20 -8.26
C ALA A 27 -4.53 5.22 -8.59
N SER A 28 -3.65 5.53 -7.64
CA SER A 28 -2.45 6.36 -7.90
C SER A 28 -1.27 5.50 -8.41
N ASN A 29 -0.33 6.12 -9.15
CA ASN A 29 0.73 5.38 -9.85
C ASN A 29 2.17 5.53 -9.36
N LEU A 30 2.44 6.36 -8.36
CA LEU A 30 3.83 6.69 -7.97
C LEU A 30 4.28 5.93 -6.72
N THR A 31 5.56 5.57 -6.69
CA THR A 31 6.27 5.03 -5.52
C THR A 31 7.73 5.52 -5.55
N ARG A 32 8.31 5.87 -4.40
CA ARG A 32 9.74 6.21 -4.35
C ARG A 32 10.57 4.97 -4.61
N ARG A 33 11.69 5.10 -5.34
CA ARG A 33 12.60 3.97 -5.59
C ARG A 33 13.11 3.33 -4.28
N THR A 34 13.42 4.15 -3.29
CA THR A 34 13.82 3.68 -1.95
C THR A 34 12.72 2.89 -1.26
N ASP A 35 11.46 3.31 -1.40
CA ASP A 35 10.32 2.65 -0.79
C ASP A 35 9.96 1.34 -1.49
N PHE A 36 10.17 1.26 -2.81
CA PHE A 36 10.12 -0.01 -3.53
C PHE A 36 11.13 -1.00 -2.98
N ALA A 37 12.39 -0.59 -2.80
CA ALA A 37 13.41 -1.46 -2.20
C ALA A 37 13.04 -1.87 -0.76
N LEU A 38 12.51 -0.94 0.04
CA LEU A 38 11.98 -1.23 1.37
C LEU A 38 10.86 -2.28 1.33
N PHE A 39 9.94 -2.18 0.37
CA PHE A 39 8.88 -3.18 0.18
C PHE A 39 9.43 -4.57 -0.15
N ILE A 40 10.46 -4.65 -1.01
CA ILE A 40 11.10 -5.93 -1.32
C ILE A 40 11.70 -6.56 -0.07
N VAL A 41 12.38 -5.78 0.78
CA VAL A 41 12.94 -6.27 2.04
C VAL A 41 11.84 -6.73 3.00
N HIS A 42 10.76 -5.94 3.15
CA HIS A 42 9.59 -6.30 3.96
C HIS A 42 8.97 -7.62 3.52
N ALA A 43 8.81 -7.80 2.20
CA ALA A 43 8.21 -8.99 1.61
C ALA A 43 8.98 -10.29 1.87
N LEU A 44 10.29 -10.21 2.18
CA LEU A 44 11.07 -11.40 2.56
C LEU A 44 10.65 -12.01 3.90
N THR A 45 9.95 -11.23 4.74
CA THR A 45 9.61 -11.62 6.12
C THR A 45 8.10 -11.63 6.39
N ASP A 46 7.28 -11.30 5.39
CA ASP A 46 5.84 -11.25 5.51
C ASP A 46 5.20 -12.43 4.77
N ASP A 47 4.78 -13.44 5.53
CA ASP A 47 4.17 -14.66 4.98
C ASP A 47 2.88 -14.38 4.17
N SER A 48 2.22 -13.24 4.39
CA SER A 48 1.03 -12.86 3.62
C SER A 48 1.33 -12.55 2.15
N LEU A 49 2.60 -12.32 1.82
CA LEU A 49 3.10 -12.03 0.47
C LEU A 49 3.64 -13.27 -0.25
N LEU A 50 3.67 -14.44 0.41
CA LEU A 50 4.15 -15.67 -0.21
C LEU A 50 3.28 -16.08 -1.40
N ARG A 51 3.93 -16.24 -2.56
CA ARG A 51 3.29 -16.58 -3.86
C ARG A 51 2.32 -15.53 -4.38
N GLU A 52 2.32 -14.34 -3.80
CA GLU A 52 1.56 -13.22 -4.32
C GLU A 52 2.33 -12.47 -5.41
N ALA A 53 1.59 -11.84 -6.32
CA ALA A 53 2.12 -10.86 -7.25
C ALA A 53 1.53 -9.48 -6.90
N PRO A 54 1.91 -8.92 -5.73
CA PRO A 54 1.28 -7.72 -5.19
C PRO A 54 1.53 -6.52 -6.10
N ALA A 55 0.50 -5.70 -6.29
CA ALA A 55 0.66 -4.35 -6.82
C ALA A 55 0.76 -3.37 -5.65
N ILE A 56 1.65 -2.38 -5.76
CA ILE A 56 1.98 -1.45 -4.68
C ILE A 56 1.77 0.02 -5.09
N VAL A 57 1.60 0.90 -4.11
CA VAL A 57 1.59 2.36 -4.31
C VAL A 57 2.19 3.06 -3.10
N SER A 58 2.70 4.29 -3.25
CA SER A 58 3.13 5.10 -2.12
C SER A 58 2.04 5.17 -1.04
N CYS A 59 2.44 4.99 0.22
CA CYS A 59 1.56 5.16 1.39
C CYS A 59 1.08 6.61 1.59
N ARG A 60 1.70 7.56 0.89
CA ARG A 60 1.33 8.98 0.87
C ARG A 60 0.53 9.37 -0.38
N SER A 61 0.28 8.43 -1.29
CA SER A 61 -0.55 8.69 -2.45
C SER A 61 -1.99 9.03 -2.04
N GLU A 62 -2.67 9.85 -2.84
CA GLU A 62 -4.05 10.25 -2.59
C GLU A 62 -4.97 9.03 -2.39
N SER A 63 -4.84 8.01 -3.25
CA SER A 63 -5.62 6.77 -3.14
C SER A 63 -5.35 5.99 -1.85
N ALA A 64 -4.10 5.92 -1.40
CA ALA A 64 -3.76 5.28 -0.13
C ALA A 64 -4.32 6.06 1.08
N LEU A 65 -4.26 7.39 1.06
CA LEU A 65 -4.78 8.24 2.13
C LEU A 65 -6.31 8.13 2.24
N MET A 66 -7.04 8.23 1.12
CA MET A 66 -8.50 8.06 1.10
C MET A 66 -8.95 6.68 1.60
N HIS A 67 -8.20 5.63 1.24
CA HIS A 67 -8.50 4.27 1.70
C HIS A 67 -8.32 4.12 3.22
N ARG A 68 -7.31 4.77 3.80
CA ARG A 68 -7.09 4.81 5.26
C ARG A 68 -8.22 5.54 5.98
N ASP A 69 -8.68 6.66 5.44
CA ASP A 69 -9.77 7.42 6.04
C ASP A 69 -11.08 6.62 6.02
N THR A 70 -11.34 5.89 4.94
CA THR A 70 -12.53 5.03 4.82
C THR A 70 -12.49 3.85 5.79
N THR A 71 -11.34 3.18 5.90
CA THR A 71 -11.18 2.03 6.81
C THR A 71 -11.11 2.46 8.28
N GLY A 72 -10.52 3.62 8.56
CA GLY A 72 -10.44 4.21 9.89
C GLY A 72 -11.76 4.77 10.41
N ALA A 73 -12.63 5.26 9.52
CA ALA A 73 -13.96 5.75 9.87
C ALA A 73 -14.99 4.65 10.16
N ALA A 74 -14.70 3.39 9.80
CA ALA A 74 -15.63 2.26 9.91
C ALA A 74 -15.68 1.59 11.30
N ARG A 75 -15.08 2.17 12.36
CA ARG A 75 -15.26 1.69 13.75
C ARG A 75 -15.78 2.79 14.67
N PRO A 76 -17.09 2.82 14.97
CA PRO A 76 -17.56 3.08 16.32
C PRO A 76 -17.57 1.74 17.09
N GLU A 77 -16.82 1.67 18.18
CA GLU A 77 -16.99 0.65 19.21
C GLU A 77 -18.32 0.97 19.92
N GLU A 78 -19.41 0.29 19.56
CA GLU A 78 -20.58 0.22 20.44
C GLU A 78 -20.36 -0.94 21.41
N GLY A 79 -20.19 -0.58 22.68
CA GLY A 79 -20.16 -1.54 23.77
C GLY A 79 -21.48 -2.31 23.87
N GLN A 80 -21.38 -3.54 24.33
CA GLN A 80 -22.54 -4.29 24.80
C GLN A 80 -22.15 -5.00 26.10
N ASP A 81 -22.98 -4.72 27.11
CA ASP A 81 -23.00 -5.19 28.51
C ASP A 81 -22.64 -6.67 28.72
#